data_AF-A0A7V1F5E2-F1
#
_entry.id   AF-A0A7V1F5E2-F1
#
_cell.length_a   1.000
_cell.length_b   1.000
_cell.length_c   1.000
_cell.angle_alpha   90.00
_cell.angle_beta   90.00
_cell.angle_gamma   90.00
#
_symmetry.space_group_name_H-M   'P 1'
#
loop_
_entity.id
_entity.type
_entity.pdbx_description
1 polymer ?
#
loop_
_entity_poly.entity_id
_entity_poly.type
_entity_poly.pdbx_seq_one_letter_code
_entity_poly.pdbx_strand_id
1 'polypeptide(L)' 'MMQKERCPNYNHGRLNVPVRFCPMCCDVVNKNIPMAKCSDEQHAESRRKRNKYCVDCGKQLRQ' A
#
# COMPACT_ATOMS: atom_id res chain seq x y z
N MET A 1 -20.64 5.35 -1.55
CA MET A 1 -19.24 5.64 -1.94
C MET A 1 -18.57 6.26 -0.72
N MET A 2 -17.76 5.50 0.01
CA MET A 2 -17.09 5.99 1.22
C MET A 2 -16.18 7.15 0.82
N GLN A 3 -16.39 8.30 1.45
CA GLN A 3 -15.65 9.52 1.18
C GLN A 3 -14.15 9.23 1.32
N LYS A 4 -13.36 9.67 0.33
CA LYS A 4 -11.88 9.69 0.30
C LYS A 4 -11.30 10.65 1.36
N GLU A 5 -11.93 10.76 2.51
CA GLU A 5 -11.56 11.70 3.55
C GLU A 5 -10.40 11.10 4.36
N ARG A 6 -9.21 11.41 3.83
CA ARG A 6 -7.93 11.51 4.53
C ARG A 6 -7.39 10.18 5.02
N CYS A 7 -6.94 9.36 4.07
CA CYS A 7 -5.79 8.52 4.38
C CYS A 7 -4.69 9.45 4.94
N PRO A 8 -4.21 9.26 6.18
CA PRO A 8 -3.19 10.13 6.79
C PRO A 8 -1.82 9.96 6.12
N ASN A 9 -1.71 9.07 5.14
CA ASN A 9 -0.50 8.85 4.39
C ASN A 9 -0.27 10.00 3.39
N TYR A 10 0.69 10.85 3.69
CA TYR A 10 1.08 11.97 2.83
C TYR A 10 1.65 11.56 1.47
N ASN A 11 1.91 10.26 1.22
CA ASN A 11 2.34 9.77 -0.09
C ASN A 11 1.33 10.07 -1.20
N HIS A 12 0.03 10.21 -0.90
CA HIS A 12 -0.98 10.54 -1.92
C HIS A 12 -0.74 11.87 -2.64
N GLY A 13 -0.04 12.82 -2.01
CA GLY A 13 0.28 14.13 -2.62
C GLY A 13 1.67 14.20 -3.26
N ARG A 14 2.44 13.12 -3.23
CA ARG A 14 3.83 13.12 -3.73
C ARG A 14 3.86 12.56 -5.16
N LEU A 15 4.61 13.24 -6.03
CA LEU A 15 4.76 12.84 -7.43
C LEU A 15 5.64 11.58 -7.62
N ASN A 16 6.65 11.41 -6.75
CA ASN A 16 7.65 10.35 -6.86
C ASN A 16 7.69 9.49 -5.60
N VAL A 17 6.62 8.74 -5.34
CA VAL A 17 6.57 7.80 -4.22
C VAL A 17 7.24 6.48 -4.62
N PRO A 18 8.13 5.90 -3.79
CA PRO A 18 8.84 4.66 -4.11
C PRO A 18 8.00 3.38 -3.89
N VAL A 19 6.70 3.50 -3.63
CA VAL A 19 5.79 2.38 -3.42
C VAL A 19 4.58 2.48 -4.35
N ARG A 20 4.00 1.36 -4.77
CA ARG A 20 2.86 1.33 -5.71
C ARG A 20 1.54 1.64 -5.02
N PHE A 21 1.29 1.01 -3.88
CA PHE A 21 0.05 1.11 -3.12
C PHE A 21 0.26 1.76 -1.75
N CYS A 22 -0.79 2.40 -1.24
CA CYS A 22 -0.81 2.94 0.09
C CYS A 22 -0.94 1.80 1.13
N PRO A 23 -0.02 1.68 2.11
CA PRO A 23 -0.09 0.66 3.15
C PRO A 23 -1.31 0.81 4.09
N MET A 24 -2.00 1.96 4.03
CA MET A 24 -3.07 2.34 4.96
C MET A 24 -4.47 2.22 4.36
N CYS A 25 -4.65 2.52 3.06
CA CYS A 25 -5.95 2.50 2.39
C CYS A 25 -5.98 1.69 1.08
N CYS A 26 -4.89 1.04 0.67
CA CYS A 26 -4.80 0.27 -0.57
C CYS A 26 -4.88 1.08 -1.87
N ASP A 27 -5.14 2.38 -1.82
CA ASP A 27 -5.17 3.21 -3.03
C ASP A 27 -3.81 3.26 -3.72
N VAL A 28 -3.83 3.34 -5.05
CA VAL A 28 -2.64 3.49 -5.87
C VAL A 28 -2.02 4.87 -5.61
N VAL A 29 -0.75 4.89 -5.21
CA VAL A 29 0.02 6.13 -5.00
C VAL A 29 1.04 6.36 -6.11
N ASN A 30 1.56 5.30 -6.73
CA ASN A 30 2.41 5.41 -7.91
C ASN A 30 2.08 4.29 -8.92
N LYS A 31 1.39 4.66 -9.99
CA LYS A 31 1.00 3.74 -11.07
C LYS A 31 2.15 3.27 -11.95
N ASN A 32 3.30 3.95 -11.89
CA ASN A 32 4.47 3.66 -12.74
C ASN A 32 5.31 2.49 -12.19
N ILE A 33 5.19 2.17 -10.91
CA ILE A 33 5.88 1.02 -10.31
C ILE A 33 5.10 -0.25 -10.68
N PRO A 34 5.68 -1.26 -11.34
CA PRO A 34 5.00 -2.51 -11.67
C PRO A 34 4.48 -3.24 -10.44
N MET A 35 3.38 -3.99 -10.58
CA MET A 35 2.87 -4.83 -9.51
C MET A 35 3.80 -6.03 -9.31
N ALA A 36 4.28 -6.23 -8.09
CA ALA A 36 5.12 -7.39 -7.78
C ALA A 36 4.27 -8.62 -7.44
N LYS A 37 4.81 -9.81 -7.73
CA LYS A 37 4.34 -11.05 -7.10
C LYS A 37 4.95 -11.12 -5.71
N CYS A 38 4.10 -11.16 -4.68
CA CYS A 38 4.55 -11.21 -3.29
C CYS A 38 4.50 -12.63 -2.72
N SER A 39 5.51 -12.99 -1.93
CA SER A 39 5.51 -14.22 -1.11
C SER A 39 4.89 -13.99 0.26
N ASP A 40 4.63 -15.09 0.99
CA ASP A 40 4.07 -15.00 2.33
C ASP A 40 5.04 -14.40 3.35
N GLU A 41 6.34 -14.54 3.13
CA GLU A 41 7.40 -13.89 3.93
C GLU A 41 7.34 -12.37 3.78
N GLN A 42 7.20 -11.86 2.56
CA GLN A 42 7.09 -10.41 2.30
C GLN A 42 5.81 -9.83 2.92
N HIS A 43 4.71 -10.59 2.86
CA HIS A 43 3.49 -10.23 3.55
C HIS A 43 3.65 -10.28 5.08
N ALA A 44 4.39 -11.25 5.62
CA ALA A 44 4.67 -11.36 7.05
C ALA A 44 5.50 -10.18 7.56
N GLU A 45 6.52 -9.76 6.80
CA GLU A 45 7.30 -8.56 7.12
C GLU A 45 6.42 -7.30 7.11
N SER A 46 5.57 -7.16 6.10
CA SER A 46 4.63 -6.03 6.03
C SER A 46 3.62 -6.03 7.18
N ARG A 47 3.14 -7.20 7.62
CA ARG A 47 2.32 -7.36 8.83
C ARG A 47 3.08 -6.93 10.10
N ARG A 48 4.36 -7.31 10.24
CA ARG A 48 5.22 -6.91 11.37
C ARG A 48 5.38 -5.38 11.44
N LYS A 49 5.48 -4.73 10.27
CA LYS A 49 5.47 -3.25 10.13
C LYS A 49 4.10 -2.60 10.39
N ARG A 50 3.09 -3.39 10.79
CA ARG A 50 1.70 -2.98 11.07
C ARG A 50 0.96 -2.37 9.87
N ASN A 51 1.40 -2.66 8.65
CA ASN A 51 0.69 -2.25 7.45
C ASN A 51 -0.64 -3.02 7.33
N LYS A 52 -1.69 -2.32 6.87
CA LYS A 52 -3.00 -2.94 6.58
C LYS A 52 -3.01 -3.59 5.19
N TYR A 53 -2.23 -3.04 4.26
CA TYR A 53 -2.12 -3.49 2.88
C TYR A 53 -0.65 -3.64 2.46
N CYS A 54 -0.40 -4.53 1.51
CA CYS A 54 0.89 -4.69 0.88
C CYS A 54 1.15 -3.51 -0.08
N VAL A 55 2.32 -2.90 0.02
CA VAL A 55 2.68 -1.74 -0.81
C VAL A 55 3.04 -2.11 -2.25
N ASP A 56 3.38 -3.38 -2.51
CA ASP A 56 3.84 -3.87 -3.80
C ASP A 56 2.72 -4.53 -4.62
N CYS A 57 1.87 -5.33 -3.96
CA CYS A 57 0.75 -6.02 -4.61
C CYS A 57 -0.65 -5.52 -4.18
N GLY A 58 -0.75 -4.58 -3.24
CA GLY A 58 -2.03 -4.05 -2.78
C GLY A 58 -2.87 -5.02 -1.94
N LYS A 59 -2.43 -6.27 -1.73
CA LYS A 59 -3.21 -7.25 -0.97
C LYS A 59 -3.43 -6.78 0.47
N GLN A 60 -4.65 -6.94 0.98
CA GLN A 60 -4.95 -6.74 2.39
C GLN A 60 -4.18 -7.78 3.24
N LEU A 61 -3.44 -7.29 4.24
CA LEU A 61 -2.53 -8.10 5.05
C LEU A 61 -3.15 -8.57 6.36
N ARG A 62 -4.30 -8.00 6.75
CA ARG A 62 -5.03 -8.33 7.97
C ARG A 62 -6.44 -8.81 7.62
N GLN A 63 -6.82 -9.97 8.13
CA GLN A 63 -8.21 -10.26 8.47
C GLN A 63 -8.48 -9.71 9.87
#